data_AF-A0A925DLZ9-F1
#
_entry.id   AF-A0A925DLZ9-F1
#
_cell.length_a   1.000
_cell.length_b   1.000
_cell.length_c   1.000
_cell.angle_alpha   90.00
_cell.angle_beta   90.00
_cell.angle_gamma   90.00
#
_symmetry.space_group_name_H-M   'P 1'
#
loop_
_entity.id
_entity.type
_entity.pdbx_description
1 polymer ?
#
loop_
_entity_poly.entity_id
_entity_poly.type
_entity_poly.pdbx_seq_one_letter_code
_entity_poly.pdbx_strand_id
1 'polypeptide(L)' 'MMAVNRIKPVIHVFGHIHEGYGHREIDGTNFFNASVLDENYLLVNDEWNFEFDTEKKIITS' A
#
# COMPACT_ATOMS: atom_id res chain seq x y z
N MET A 1 -5.42 7.33 -12.35
CA MET A 1 -3.97 7.26 -12.03
C MET A 1 -3.16 8.54 -12.30
N MET A 2 -3.73 9.65 -12.83
CA MET A 2 -2.92 10.80 -13.28
C MET A 2 -2.00 11.43 -12.21
N ALA A 3 -2.45 11.53 -10.96
CA ALA A 3 -1.62 12.07 -9.87
C ALA A 3 -0.45 11.15 -9.52
N VAL A 4 -0.70 9.83 -9.42
CA VAL A 4 0.33 8.84 -9.11
C VAL A 4 1.40 8.80 -10.19
N ASN A 5 1.00 8.82 -11.47
CA ASN A 5 1.96 8.81 -12.57
C ASN A 5 2.79 10.10 -12.66
N ARG A 6 2.23 11.24 -12.23
CA ARG A 6 2.92 12.54 -12.18
C ARG A 6 3.89 12.65 -11.00
N ILE A 7 3.47 12.22 -9.82
CA ILE A 7 4.23 12.36 -8.58
C ILE A 7 5.22 11.22 -8.37
N LYS A 8 4.87 10.01 -8.83
CA LYS A 8 5.64 8.77 -8.67
C LYS A 8 6.07 8.56 -7.21
N PRO A 9 5.12 8.46 -6.27
CA PRO A 9 5.46 8.26 -4.87
C PRO A 9 6.15 6.91 -4.69
N VAL A 10 7.05 6.80 -3.72
CA VAL A 10 7.65 5.48 -3.38
C VAL A 10 6.62 4.57 -2.73
N ILE A 11 5.72 5.16 -1.93
CA ILE A 11 4.68 4.45 -1.18
C ILE A 11 3.33 5.12 -1.46
N HIS A 12 2.34 4.31 -1.83
CA HIS A 12 0.95 4.70 -1.95
C HIS A 12 0.09 3.74 -1.12
N VAL A 13 -0.35 4.20 0.04
CA VAL A 13 -1.26 3.46 0.92
C VAL A 13 -2.70 3.91 0.67
N PHE A 14 -3.61 2.96 0.51
CA PHE A 14 -5.04 3.19 0.31
C PHE A 14 -5.86 2.03 0.90
N GLY A 15 -7.19 2.10 0.74
CA GLY A 15 -8.11 1.08 1.22
C GLY A 15 -9.41 1.09 0.42
N HIS A 16 -10.54 0.93 1.11
CA HIS A 16 -11.92 0.96 0.61
C HIS A 16 -12.40 -0.29 -0.14
N ILE A 17 -11.57 -0.90 -1.00
CA ILE A 17 -11.90 -2.19 -1.62
C ILE A 17 -11.32 -3.30 -0.74
N HIS A 18 -12.17 -3.93 0.06
CA HIS A 18 -11.78 -4.83 1.15
C HIS A 18 -11.09 -6.10 0.62
N GLU A 19 -11.64 -6.67 -0.45
CA GLU A 19 -11.14 -7.86 -1.16
C GLU A 19 -9.82 -7.60 -1.88
N GLY A 20 -9.46 -6.33 -2.03
CA GLY A 20 -8.22 -5.91 -2.66
C GLY A 20 -7.04 -5.83 -1.70
N TYR A 21 -7.17 -6.23 -0.43
CA TYR A 21 -6.05 -6.24 0.52
C TYR A 21 -4.83 -6.92 -0.10
N GLY A 22 -3.67 -6.28 0.05
CA GLY A 22 -2.44 -6.77 -0.55
C GLY A 22 -1.47 -5.66 -0.90
N HIS A 23 -0.35 -6.09 -1.47
CA HIS A 23 0.73 -5.23 -1.93
C HIS A 23 1.07 -5.52 -3.38
N ARG A 24 1.45 -4.46 -4.12
CA ARG A 24 2.04 -4.59 -5.44
C ARG A 24 2.98 -3.44 -5.73
N GLU A 25 4.16 -3.75 -6.26
CA GLU A 25 5.05 -2.74 -6.84
C GLU A 25 4.74 -2.56 -8.33
N ILE A 26 4.62 -1.31 -8.77
CA ILE A 26 4.47 -0.93 -10.18
C ILE A 26 5.31 0.31 -10.43
N ASP A 27 6.25 0.23 -11.37
CA ASP A 27 7.12 1.34 -11.79
C ASP A 27 7.83 2.05 -10.62
N GLY A 28 8.26 1.29 -9.61
CA GLY A 28 8.93 1.81 -8.40
C GLY A 28 8.00 2.44 -7.36
N THR A 29 6.69 2.46 -7.58
CA THR A 29 5.70 2.79 -6.56
C THR A 29 5.18 1.51 -5.90
N ASN A 30 5.26 1.45 -4.58
CA ASN A 30 4.68 0.39 -3.78
C ASN A 30 3.24 0.75 -3.39
N PHE A 31 2.29 -0.03 -3.89
CA PHE A 31 0.87 0.12 -3.62
C PHE A 31 0.45 -0.85 -2.53
N PHE A 32 -0.05 -0.32 -1.42
CA PHE A 32 -0.58 -1.10 -0.30
C PHE A 32 -2.07 -0.83 -0.17
N ASN A 33 -2.88 -1.86 -0.30
CA ASN A 33 -4.24 -1.84 0.16
C ASN A 33 -4.27 -2.33 1.62
N ALA A 34 -4.52 -1.41 2.53
CA ALA A 34 -4.52 -1.63 3.98
C ALA A 34 -5.95 -1.84 4.54
N SER A 35 -6.87 -2.37 3.73
CA SER A 35 -8.21 -2.72 4.20
C SER A 35 -8.16 -3.93 5.14
N VAL A 36 -8.30 -3.70 6.44
CA VAL A 36 -8.23 -4.75 7.48
C VAL A 36 -9.54 -5.52 7.64
N LEU A 37 -10.65 -4.96 7.14
CA LEU A 37 -11.99 -5.55 7.23
C LEU A 37 -12.39 -6.24 5.93
N ASP A 38 -13.27 -7.24 6.02
CA ASP A 38 -14.06 -7.76 4.90
C ASP A 38 -15.41 -7.02 4.75
N GLU A 39 -16.24 -7.43 3.78
CA GLU A 39 -17.58 -6.87 3.56
C GLU A 39 -18.55 -7.06 4.74
N ASN A 40 -18.27 -8.03 5.61
CA ASN A 40 -19.04 -8.30 6.83
C ASN A 40 -18.52 -7.51 8.04
N TYR A 41 -17.57 -6.60 7.83
CA TYR A 41 -16.90 -5.82 8.87
C TYR A 41 -16.16 -6.69 9.91
N LEU A 42 -15.70 -7.87 9.50
CA LEU A 42 -14.83 -8.71 10.31
C LEU A 42 -13.37 -8.34 10.06
N LEU A 43 -12.56 -8.32 11.11
CA LEU A 43 -11.11 -8.16 11.01
C LEU A 43 -10.51 -9.46 10.44
N VAL A 44 -10.14 -9.42 9.16
CA VAL A 44 -9.64 -10.61 8.44
C VAL A 44 -8.22 -10.44 7.90
N ASN A 45 -7.71 -9.22 7.82
CA ASN A 45 -6.35 -8.95 7.34
C ASN A 45 -5.52 -8.21 8.41
N ASP A 46 -4.24 -8.58 8.51
CA ASP A 46 -3.27 -7.98 9.43
C ASP A 46 -2.79 -6.60 8.95
N GLU A 47 -2.24 -5.81 9.88
CA GLU A 47 -1.62 -4.53 9.55
C GLU A 47 -0.33 -4.68 8.74
N TRP A 48 0.02 -3.63 8.00
CA TRP A 48 1.29 -3.55 7.28
C TRP A 48 2.39 -2.97 8.17
N ASN A 49 3.48 -3.71 8.30
CA ASN A 49 4.71 -3.26 8.96
C ASN A 49 5.86 -3.25 7.94
N PHE A 50 6.57 -2.12 7.84
CA PHE A 50 7.75 -1.99 6.98
C PHE A 50 8.65 -0.85 7.46
N GLU A 51 9.93 -0.94 7.11
CA GLU A 51 10.89 0.14 7.34
C GLU A 51 11.06 0.98 6.07
N PHE A 52 11.38 2.27 6.25
CA PHE A 52 11.62 3.18 5.14
C PHE A 52 12.97 3.88 5.29
N ASP A 53 13.85 3.63 4.32
CA ASP A 53 15.12 4.34 4.22
C ASP A 53 14.85 5.71 3.56
N THR A 54 14.98 6.78 4.33
CA THR A 54 14.68 8.14 3.88
C THR A 54 15.71 8.70 2.90
N GLU A 55 16.96 8.25 2.96
CA GLU A 55 18.03 8.69 2.08
C GLU A 55 17.91 8.02 0.72
N LYS A 56 17.74 6.70 0.72
CA LYS A 56 17.58 5.91 -0.51
C LYS A 56 16.18 5.97 -1.09
N LYS A 57 15.19 6.40 -0.28
CA LYS A 57 13.77 6.46 -0.62
C LYS A 57 13.25 5.10 -1.11
N ILE A 58 13.47 4.07 -0.31
CA ILE A 58 13.03 2.69 -0.58
C ILE A 58 12.42 2.08 0.67
N ILE A 59 11.57 1.06 0.47
CA ILE A 59 11.09 0.20 1.55
C ILE A 59 12.15 -0.88 1.81
N THR A 60 12.38 -1.17 3.09
CA THR A 60 13.24 -2.27 3.54
C THR A 60 12.45 -3.25 4.42
N SER A 61 12.93 -4.49 4.46
CA SER A 61 12.37 -5.60 5.24
C SER A 61 12.90 -5.62 6.68
#